data_AF-A0A840J3W6-F1
#
_entry.id   AF-A0A840J3W6-F1
#
_cell.length_a   1.000
_cell.length_b   1.000
_cell.length_c   1.000
_cell.angle_alpha   90.00
_cell.angle_beta   90.00
_cell.angle_gamma   90.00
#
_symmetry.space_group_name_H-M   'P 1'
#
loop_
_entity.id
_entity.type
_entity.pdbx_description
1 polymer ?
#
loop_
_entity_poly.entity_id
_entity_poly.type
_entity_poly.pdbx_seq_one_letter_code
_entity_poly.pdbx_strand_id
1 'polypeptide(L)' 'MAVRTRAENEVSVWLTGEFAGKLPAPVVEEVVRATGLALDGRIVPDEAGELLYRMARARLQRLLAG' A
#
# COMPACT_ATOMS: atom_id res chain seq x y z
N MET A 1 -10.78 15.73 -0.10
CA MET A 1 -10.03 14.70 -0.87
C MET A 1 -8.60 14.70 -0.35
N ALA A 2 -8.14 13.63 0.30
CA ALA A 2 -6.72 13.50 0.63
C ALA A 2 -5.95 13.23 -0.67
N VAL A 3 -4.97 14.07 -0.97
CA VAL A 3 -4.13 13.92 -2.17
C VAL A 3 -3.21 12.72 -1.94
N ARG A 4 -3.24 11.72 -2.84
CA ARG A 4 -2.34 10.57 -2.76
C ARG A 4 -0.89 11.06 -2.87
N THR A 5 -0.02 10.57 -1.99
CA THR A 5 1.41 10.87 -2.08
C THR A 5 2.02 10.15 -3.28
N ARG A 6 3.17 10.65 -3.77
CA ARG A 6 3.91 9.97 -4.85
C ARG A 6 4.25 8.52 -4.48
N ALA A 7 4.63 8.29 -3.22
CA ALA A 7 4.93 6.96 -2.67
C ALA A 7 3.71 6.02 -2.70
N GLU A 8 2.51 6.51 -2.37
CA GLU A 8 1.29 5.70 -2.45
C GLU A 8 0.98 5.27 -3.88
N ASN A 9 1.20 6.13 -4.87
CA ASN A 9 0.98 5.78 -6.27
C ASN A 9 1.99 4.73 -6.76
N GLU A 10 3.28 4.93 -6.49
CA GLU A 10 4.34 3.99 -6.88
C GLU A 10 4.14 2.61 -6.21
N VAL A 11 3.85 2.59 -4.91
CA VAL A 11 3.58 1.35 -4.17
C VAL A 11 2.31 0.67 -4.65
N SER A 12 1.25 1.43 -4.98
CA SER A 12 0.01 0.86 -5.52
C SER A 12 0.24 0.17 -6.85
N VAL A 13 1.01 0.78 -7.77
CA VAL A 13 1.34 0.16 -9.06
C VAL A 13 2.10 -1.15 -8.85
N TRP A 14 3.11 -1.14 -7.97
CA TRP A 14 3.94 -2.32 -7.76
C TRP A 14 3.15 -3.48 -7.11
N LEU A 15 2.37 -3.19 -6.06
CA LEU A 15 1.54 -4.21 -5.40
C LEU A 15 0.40 -4.70 -6.29
N THR A 16 -0.14 -3.85 -7.16
CA THR A 16 -1.17 -4.29 -8.13
C THR A 16 -0.58 -5.31 -9.09
N GLY A 17 0.67 -5.14 -9.52
CA GLY A 17 1.40 -6.13 -10.31
C GLY A 17 1.67 -7.43 -9.53
N GLU A 18 2.16 -7.33 -8.29
CA GLU A 18 2.50 -8.49 -7.46
C GLU A 18 1.28 -9.38 -7.12
N PHE A 19 0.13 -8.74 -6.88
CA PHE A 19 -1.12 -9.41 -6.52
C PHE A 19 -2.07 -9.62 -7.70
N ALA A 20 -1.61 -9.38 -8.93
CA ALA A 20 -2.40 -9.59 -10.14
C ALA A 20 -2.91 -11.05 -10.19
N GLY A 21 -4.21 -11.19 -10.47
CA GLY A 21 -4.89 -12.49 -10.50
C GLY A 21 -5.20 -13.11 -9.14
N LYS A 22 -4.75 -12.51 -8.03
CA LYS A 22 -5.08 -12.94 -6.65
C LYS A 22 -6.04 -11.98 -5.97
N LEU A 23 -5.87 -10.67 -6.17
CA LEU A 23 -6.72 -9.63 -5.61
C LEU A 23 -7.12 -8.62 -6.70
N PRO A 24 -8.34 -8.05 -6.65
CA PRO A 24 -8.71 -6.94 -7.50
C PRO A 24 -7.85 -5.70 -7.22
N ALA A 25 -7.44 -4.98 -8.26
CA ALA A 25 -6.66 -3.74 -8.12
C ALA A 25 -7.28 -2.71 -7.15
N PRO A 26 -8.62 -2.49 -7.13
CA PRO A 26 -9.24 -1.58 -6.16
C PRO A 26 -9.01 -1.99 -4.69
N VAL A 27 -8.92 -3.29 -4.41
CA VAL A 27 -8.63 -3.80 -3.05
C VAL A 27 -7.19 -3.48 -2.66
N VAL A 28 -6.26 -3.63 -3.60
CA VAL A 28 -4.85 -3.29 -3.39
C VAL A 28 -4.71 -1.79 -3.11
N GLU A 29 -5.32 -0.93 -3.93
CA GLU A 29 -5.27 0.52 -3.75
C GLU A 29 -5.84 0.97 -2.40
N GLU A 30 -6.95 0.37 -1.96
CA GLU A 30 -7.56 0.69 -0.67
C GLU A 30 -6.65 0.32 0.51
N VAL A 31 -6.00 -0.85 0.45
CA VAL A 31 -5.05 -1.29 1.47
C VAL A 31 -3.81 -0.40 1.52
N VAL A 32 -3.30 0.05 0.36
CA VAL A 32 -2.18 0.99 0.30
C VAL A 32 -2.58 2.33 0.92
N ARG A 33 -3.73 2.88 0.55
CA ARG A 33 -4.25 4.13 1.13
C ARG A 33 -4.44 4.03 2.64
N ALA A 34 -5.10 2.98 3.12
CA ALA A 34 -5.31 2.76 4.55
C ALA A 34 -3.98 2.59 5.32
N THR A 35 -2.99 1.97 4.68
CA THR A 35 -1.65 1.86 5.25
C THR A 35 -0.95 3.22 5.29
N GLY A 36 -1.02 4.02 4.22
CA GLY A 36 -0.46 5.37 4.16
C GLY A 36 -1.04 6.27 5.25
N LEU A 37 -2.36 6.27 5.42
CA LEU A 37 -3.04 7.02 6.50
C LEU A 37 -2.61 6.57 7.90
N ALA A 38 -2.35 5.27 8.12
CA ALA A 38 -1.87 4.76 9.40
C ALA A 38 -0.41 5.14 9.70
N LEU A 39 0.34 5.50 8.65
CA LEU A 39 1.74 5.91 8.70
C LEU A 39 1.89 7.44 8.79
N ASP A 40 0.88 8.19 8.34
CA ASP A 40 0.87 9.64 8.32
C ASP A 40 1.05 10.20 9.76
N GLY A 41 2.10 11.00 9.95
CA GLY A 41 2.52 11.53 11.26
C GLY A 41 3.59 10.73 12.01
N ARG A 42 4.12 9.61 11.48
CA ARG A 42 5.15 8.79 12.15
C ARG A 42 6.46 8.54 11.38
N ILE A 43 6.59 8.97 10.12
CA ILE A 43 7.70 8.55 9.25
C ILE A 43 8.36 9.71 8.49
N VAL A 44 9.68 9.65 8.38
CA VAL A 44 10.54 10.57 7.60
C VAL A 44 10.39 10.28 6.10
N PRO A 45 10.30 11.31 5.21
CA PRO A 45 9.88 11.15 3.81
C PRO A 45 10.64 10.12 2.96
N ASP A 46 11.94 9.94 3.19
CA ASP A 46 12.80 9.11 2.32
C ASP A 46 12.60 7.59 2.50
N GLU A 47 12.14 7.13 3.67
CA GLU A 47 11.90 5.70 3.94
C GLU A 47 10.40 5.33 3.88
N ALA A 48 9.53 6.32 3.69
CA ALA A 48 8.08 6.17 3.72
C ALA A 48 7.58 5.17 2.67
N GLY A 49 8.17 5.16 1.46
CA GLY A 49 7.77 4.26 0.38
C GLY A 49 8.04 2.78 0.68
N GLU A 50 9.23 2.45 1.19
CA GLU A 50 9.59 1.07 1.51
C GLU A 50 8.80 0.53 2.71
N LEU A 51 8.60 1.36 3.74
CA LEU A 51 7.81 0.97 4.90
C LEU A 51 6.33 0.81 4.54
N LEU A 52 5.78 1.73 3.72
CA LEU A 52 4.44 1.61 3.15
C LEU A 52 4.29 0.31 2.36
N TYR A 53 5.22 0.00 1.46
CA TYR A 53 5.20 -1.24 0.70
C TYR A 53 5.18 -2.47 1.61
N ARG A 54 6.14 -2.59 2.54
CA ARG A 54 6.26 -3.76 3.42
C ARG A 54 4.99 -3.99 4.23
N MET A 55 4.42 -2.92 4.78
CA MET A 55 3.21 -3.00 5.59
C MET A 55 1.95 -3.32 4.77
N ALA A 56 1.78 -2.68 3.61
CA ALA A 56 0.65 -2.95 2.73
C ALA A 56 0.70 -4.38 2.19
N ARG A 57 1.88 -4.85 1.76
CA ARG A 57 2.11 -6.24 1.33
C ARG A 57 1.72 -7.25 2.40
N ALA A 58 2.17 -7.06 3.64
CA ALA A 58 1.84 -7.96 4.75
C ALA A 58 0.33 -7.99 5.06
N ARG A 59 -0.38 -6.88 4.87
CA ARG A 59 -1.85 -6.85 4.98
C ARG A 59 -2.51 -7.65 3.85
N LEU A 60 -2.08 -7.47 2.61
CA LEU A 60 -2.61 -8.22 1.46
C LEU A 60 -2.34 -9.73 1.57
N GLN A 61 -1.16 -10.13 2.05
CA GLN A 61 -0.85 -11.53 2.32
C GLN A 61 -1.79 -12.14 3.36
N ARG A 62 -2.13 -11.39 4.42
CA ARG A 62 -3.12 -11.83 5.41
C ARG A 62 -4.53 -11.96 4.84
N LEU A 63 -4.92 -11.11 3.88
CA LEU A 63 -6.20 -11.26 3.19
C LEU A 63 -6.28 -12.54 2.35
N LEU A 64 -5.15 -12.99 1.79
CA LEU A 64 -5.09 -14.25 1.04
C LEU A 64 -4.96 -15.50 1.92
N ALA A 65 -4.44 -15.34 3.14
CA ALA A 65 -4.31 -16.43 4.12
C ALA A 65 -5.57 -16.63 4.97
N GLY A 66 -6.61 -15.80 4.76
CA GLY A 66 -7.90 -15.84 5.44
C GLY A 66 -8.92 -16.72 4.73
#